data_AF-A0A6I2VBC6-F1
#
_entry.id   AF-A0A6I2VBC6-F1
#
_cell.length_a   1.000
_cell.length_b   1.000
_cell.length_c   1.000
_cell.angle_alpha   90.00
_cell.angle_beta   90.00
_cell.angle_gamma   90.00
#
_symmetry.space_group_name_H-M   'P 1'
#
loop_
_entity.id
_entity.type
_entity.pdbx_description
1 polymer ?
#
loop_
_entity_poly.entity_id
_entity_poly.type
_entity_poly.pdbx_seq_one_letter_code
_entity_poly.pdbx_strand_id
1 'polypeptide(L)'
;MDKTVKPKSSDPATTLDPALRWGLAALSAGAAFLHFAAVGDHFSLSAAHGIFFAAAAWLQLAFALAVILRPTRGWMWFGVVLNGFIATTWVISRVWGLPVEPASWTPEPAAFPDV
;
A
#
# COMPACT_ATOMS: atom_id res chain seq x y z
N MET A 1 16.27 -50.84 6.76
CA MET A 1 15.16 -49.95 7.16
C MET A 1 15.35 -48.62 6.47
N ASP A 2 14.79 -48.52 5.26
CA ASP A 2 14.75 -47.28 4.49
C ASP A 2 13.64 -46.39 5.07
N LYS A 3 14.02 -45.34 5.79
CA LYS A 3 13.07 -44.33 6.25
C LYS A 3 12.87 -43.37 5.09
N THR A 4 11.93 -43.71 4.21
CA THR A 4 11.40 -42.77 3.22
C THR A 4 10.80 -41.58 3.96
N VAL A 5 11.57 -40.49 4.05
CA VAL A 5 11.07 -39.20 4.54
C VAL A 5 10.11 -38.70 3.48
N LYS A 6 8.79 -38.86 3.68
CA LYS A 6 7.80 -38.19 2.84
C LYS A 6 8.09 -36.68 2.90
N PRO A 7 8.26 -36.00 1.76
CA PRO A 7 8.32 -34.55 1.78
C PRO A 7 7.02 -34.03 2.41
N LYS A 8 7.14 -33.09 3.35
CA LYS A 8 6.00 -32.41 3.94
C LYS A 8 5.20 -31.82 2.78
N SER A 9 3.98 -32.32 2.55
CA SER A 9 3.10 -31.76 1.54
C SER A 9 2.93 -30.28 1.86
N SER A 10 3.41 -29.40 0.99
CA SER A 10 3.02 -28.00 1.01
C SER A 10 1.54 -28.00 0.67
N ASP A 11 0.71 -27.92 1.71
CA ASP A 11 -0.73 -27.83 1.58
C ASP A 11 -1.03 -26.65 0.64
N PRO A 12 -1.67 -26.85 -0.52
CA PRO A 12 -1.88 -25.80 -1.52
C PRO A 12 -2.65 -24.59 -0.94
N ALA A 13 -3.37 -24.79 0.15
CA ALA A 13 -4.04 -23.73 0.92
C ALA A 13 -3.08 -22.79 1.69
N THR A 14 -1.79 -23.13 1.83
CA THR A 14 -0.83 -22.40 2.69
C THR A 14 0.14 -21.52 1.89
N THR A 15 0.31 -21.78 0.58
CA THR A 15 1.22 -21.01 -0.29
C THR A 15 0.43 -20.00 -1.12
N LEU A 16 0.85 -18.74 -1.09
CA LEU A 16 0.25 -17.68 -1.90
C LEU A 16 0.59 -17.94 -3.38
N ASP A 17 -0.44 -18.08 -4.22
CA ASP A 17 -0.29 -18.36 -5.67
C ASP A 17 0.73 -17.41 -6.33
N PRO A 18 1.70 -17.89 -7.15
CA PRO A 18 2.71 -17.04 -7.72
C PRO A 18 2.16 -15.85 -8.51
N ALA A 19 1.07 -16.02 -9.28
CA ALA A 19 0.47 -14.93 -10.02
C ALA A 19 -0.12 -13.88 -9.07
N LEU A 20 -0.82 -14.32 -8.01
CA LEU A 20 -1.32 -13.43 -6.97
C LEU A 20 -0.18 -12.70 -6.23
N ARG A 21 0.93 -13.39 -5.92
CA ARG A 21 2.09 -12.81 -5.23
C ARG A 21 2.71 -11.69 -6.04
N TRP A 22 2.98 -11.93 -7.32
CA TRP A 22 3.54 -10.92 -8.22
C TRP A 22 2.54 -9.81 -8.53
N GLY A 23 1.26 -10.14 -8.67
CA GLY A 23 0.18 -9.16 -8.84
C GLY A 23 0.10 -8.19 -7.67
N LEU A 24 0.09 -8.70 -6.43
CA LEU A 24 0.10 -7.87 -5.22
C LEU A 24 1.35 -6.98 -5.13
N ALA A 25 2.51 -7.53 -5.44
CA ALA A 25 3.75 -6.76 -5.42
C ALA A 25 3.74 -5.65 -6.49
N ALA A 26 3.29 -5.95 -7.71
CA ALA A 26 3.18 -4.98 -8.79
C ALA A 26 2.18 -3.87 -8.48
N LEU A 27 1.00 -4.21 -7.94
CA LEU A 27 0.00 -3.23 -7.54
C LEU A 27 0.52 -2.32 -6.42
N SER A 28 1.19 -2.89 -5.42
CA SER A 28 1.76 -2.10 -4.33
C SER A 28 2.92 -1.21 -4.80
N ALA A 29 3.78 -1.70 -5.70
CA ALA A 29 4.84 -0.90 -6.30
C ALA A 29 4.29 0.23 -7.20
N GLY A 30 3.22 -0.05 -7.97
CA GLY A 30 2.52 0.97 -8.76
C GLY A 30 1.87 2.04 -7.89
N ALA A 31 1.25 1.65 -6.78
CA ALA A 31 0.73 2.60 -5.80
C ALA A 31 1.87 3.43 -5.18
N ALA A 32 2.99 2.82 -4.83
CA ALA A 32 4.16 3.55 -4.32
C ALA A 32 4.67 4.59 -5.31
N PHE A 33 4.75 4.22 -6.60
CA PHE A 33 5.12 5.15 -7.67
C PHE A 33 4.19 6.36 -7.76
N LEU A 34 2.87 6.14 -7.73
CA LEU A 34 1.89 7.22 -7.77
C LEU A 34 1.99 8.14 -6.54
N HIS A 35 2.19 7.57 -5.34
CA HIS A 35 2.37 8.37 -4.13
C HIS A 35 3.68 9.17 -4.19
N PHE A 36 4.79 8.59 -4.67
CA PHE A 36 6.03 9.32 -4.88
C PHE A 36 5.87 10.49 -5.84
N ALA A 37 5.17 10.29 -6.96
CA ALA A 37 4.89 11.35 -7.92
C ALA A 37 4.13 12.52 -7.29
N ALA A 38 3.21 12.23 -6.37
CA ALA A 38 2.40 13.23 -5.68
C ALA A 38 3.13 13.94 -4.51
N VAL A 39 4.30 13.47 -4.07
CA VAL A 39 5.01 14.02 -2.88
C VAL A 39 5.29 15.52 -3.02
N GLY A 40 5.80 15.95 -4.18
CA GLY A 40 6.19 17.34 -4.41
C GLY A 40 5.01 18.30 -4.29
N ASP A 41 3.92 17.98 -5.01
CA ASP A 41 2.68 18.77 -4.99
C ASP A 41 2.12 18.88 -3.57
N HIS A 42 2.17 17.78 -2.81
CA HIS A 42 1.64 17.78 -1.44
C HIS A 42 2.53 18.51 -0.43
N PHE A 43 3.85 18.53 -0.63
CA PHE A 43 4.72 19.42 0.16
C PHE A 43 4.45 20.90 -0.11
N SER A 44 3.99 21.25 -1.32
CA SER A 44 3.59 22.62 -1.64
C SER A 44 2.32 23.07 -0.90
N LEU A 45 1.45 22.12 -0.52
CA LEU A 45 0.25 22.37 0.28
C LEU A 45 0.60 22.48 1.77
N SER A 46 1.24 21.46 2.34
CA SER A 46 1.80 21.52 3.68
C SER A 46 2.78 20.37 3.95
N ALA A 47 3.65 20.55 4.95
CA ALA A 47 4.60 19.51 5.34
C ALA A 47 3.92 18.19 5.76
N ALA A 48 2.75 18.27 6.41
CA ALA A 48 2.01 17.09 6.85
C ALA A 48 1.54 16.24 5.66
N HIS A 49 1.01 16.87 4.61
CA HIS A 49 0.61 16.18 3.39
C HIS A 49 1.81 15.53 2.70
N GLY A 50 2.90 16.28 2.47
CA GLY A 50 4.10 15.73 1.83
C GLY A 50 4.71 14.54 2.59
N ILE A 51 4.78 14.61 3.92
CA ILE A 51 5.26 13.51 4.76
C ILE A 51 4.36 12.29 4.65
N PHE A 52 3.04 12.47 4.65
CA PHE A 52 2.09 11.37 4.48
C PHE A 52 2.31 10.64 3.16
N PHE A 53 2.42 11.36 2.04
CA PHE A 53 2.66 10.76 0.73
C PHE A 53 4.01 10.05 0.65
N ALA A 54 5.08 10.65 1.19
CA ALA A 54 6.39 10.02 1.21
C ALA A 54 6.42 8.75 2.07
N ALA A 55 5.78 8.77 3.23
CA ALA A 55 5.67 7.61 4.11
C ALA A 55 4.83 6.49 3.47
N ALA A 56 3.68 6.83 2.88
CA ALA A 56 2.83 5.89 2.16
C ALA A 56 3.60 5.20 1.03
N ALA A 57 4.34 5.98 0.23
CA ALA A 57 5.13 5.45 -0.88
C ALA A 57 6.22 4.48 -0.42
N TRP A 58 7.01 4.85 0.60
CA TRP A 58 8.04 3.96 1.14
C TRP A 58 7.47 2.70 1.77
N LEU A 59 6.37 2.80 2.52
CA LEU A 59 5.73 1.64 3.14
C LEU A 59 5.12 0.69 2.09
N GLN A 60 4.52 1.22 1.02
CA GLN A 60 3.99 0.42 -0.09
C GLN A 60 5.10 -0.25 -0.90
N LEU A 61 6.24 0.42 -1.12
CA LEU A 61 7.40 -0.18 -1.76
C LEU A 61 8.02 -1.28 -0.89
N ALA A 62 8.17 -1.03 0.42
CA ALA A 62 8.64 -2.02 1.38
C ALA A 62 7.71 -3.24 1.45
N PHE A 63 6.39 -3.03 1.42
CA PHE A 63 5.42 -4.11 1.35
C PHE A 63 5.57 -4.93 0.07
N ALA A 64 5.69 -4.29 -1.10
CA ALA A 64 5.92 -4.98 -2.37
C ALA A 64 7.14 -5.91 -2.32
N LEU A 65 8.26 -5.40 -1.80
CA LEU A 65 9.48 -6.19 -1.60
C LEU A 65 9.27 -7.32 -0.58
N ALA A 66 8.57 -7.06 0.54
CA ALA A 66 8.30 -8.07 1.55
C ALA A 66 7.47 -9.24 1.02
N VAL A 67 6.47 -8.98 0.17
CA VAL A 67 5.67 -10.04 -0.49
C VAL A 67 6.54 -10.87 -1.44
N ILE A 68 7.48 -10.25 -2.16
CA ILE A 68 8.42 -10.95 -3.05
C ILE A 68 9.49 -11.72 -2.27
N LEU A 69 9.99 -11.22 -1.15
CA LEU A 69 11.09 -11.86 -0.43
C LEU A 69 10.62 -12.92 0.55
N ARG A 70 9.54 -12.64 1.29
CA ARG A 70 9.03 -13.53 2.34
C ARG A 70 7.52 -13.32 2.55
N PRO A 71 6.65 -13.92 1.73
CA PRO A 71 5.20 -13.76 1.84
C PRO A 71 4.69 -14.48 3.10
N THR A 72 4.46 -13.72 4.17
CA THR A 72 3.87 -14.24 5.42
C THR A 72 2.46 -13.69 5.62
N ARG A 73 1.65 -14.38 6.43
CA ARG A 73 0.32 -13.89 6.84
C ARG A 73 0.39 -12.53 7.52
N GLY A 74 1.46 -12.27 8.28
CA GLY A 74 1.69 -10.97 8.92
C GLY A 74 1.86 -9.84 7.91
N TRP A 75 2.63 -10.07 6.84
CA TRP A 75 2.75 -9.09 5.76
C TRP A 75 1.43 -8.86 5.03
N MET A 76 0.61 -9.89 4.80
CA MET A 76 -0.70 -9.71 4.18
C MET A 76 -1.61 -8.81 5.03
N TRP A 77 -1.66 -9.04 6.34
CA TRP A 77 -2.42 -8.17 7.25
C TRP A 77 -1.87 -6.75 7.29
N PHE A 78 -0.54 -6.59 7.32
CA PHE A 78 0.10 -5.29 7.19
C PHE A 78 -0.34 -4.57 5.91
N GLY A 79 -0.33 -5.26 4.77
CA GLY A 79 -0.77 -4.71 3.49
C GLY A 79 -2.23 -4.29 3.49
N VAL A 80 -3.12 -5.07 4.10
CA VAL A 80 -4.55 -4.73 4.28
C VAL A 80 -4.70 -3.46 5.12
N VAL A 81 -4.03 -3.39 6.27
CA VAL A 81 -4.11 -2.23 7.17
C VAL A 81 -3.53 -0.98 6.51
N LEU A 82 -2.35 -1.09 5.89
CA LEU A 82 -1.67 0.01 5.21
C LEU A 82 -2.52 0.59 4.08
N ASN A 83 -2.96 -0.25 3.14
CA ASN A 83 -3.72 0.22 1.99
C ASN A 83 -5.14 0.62 2.39
N GLY A 84 -5.75 -0.07 3.35
CA GLY A 84 -7.04 0.32 3.91
C GLY A 84 -6.99 1.70 4.56
N PHE A 85 -5.94 2.01 5.32
CA PHE A 85 -5.74 3.33 5.92
C PHE A 85 -5.54 4.42 4.87
N ILE A 86 -4.72 4.18 3.85
CA ILE A 86 -4.48 5.14 2.76
C ILE A 86 -5.78 5.40 1.98
N ALA A 87 -6.49 4.34 1.59
CA ALA A 87 -7.76 4.45 0.88
C ALA A 87 -8.83 5.15 1.73
N THR A 88 -8.91 4.85 3.03
CA THR A 88 -9.86 5.52 3.94
C THR A 88 -9.52 7.00 4.08
N THR A 89 -8.25 7.34 4.24
CA THR A 89 -7.79 8.74 4.27
C THR A 89 -8.18 9.48 2.98
N TRP A 90 -8.00 8.84 1.82
CA TRP A 90 -8.43 9.37 0.53
C TRP A 90 -9.95 9.55 0.44
N VAL A 91 -10.75 8.59 0.91
CA VAL A 91 -12.21 8.73 0.92
C VAL A 91 -12.63 9.88 1.84
N ILE A 92 -12.04 9.98 3.03
CA ILE A 92 -12.37 11.03 4.00
C ILE A 92 -12.05 12.41 3.42
N SER A 93 -10.88 12.60 2.81
CA SER A 93 -10.53 13.89 2.20
C SER A 93 -11.48 14.29 1.08
N ARG A 94 -12.08 13.33 0.35
CA ARG A 94 -13.01 13.59 -0.76
C ARG A 94 -14.44 13.83 -0.30
N VAL A 95 -14.84 13.28 0.85
CA VAL A 95 -16.23 13.37 1.35
C VAL A 95 -16.39 14.45 2.41
N TRP A 96 -15.47 14.52 3.37
CA TRP A 96 -15.55 15.44 4.52
C TRP A 96 -14.42 16.45 4.55
N GLY A 97 -13.34 16.25 3.79
CA GLY A 97 -12.08 16.95 3.98
C GLY A 97 -11.29 16.37 5.16
N LEU A 98 -10.05 16.82 5.32
CA LEU A 98 -9.18 16.41 6.42
C LEU A 98 -9.01 17.54 7.43
N PRO A 99 -8.74 17.24 8.71
CA PRO A 99 -8.43 18.23 9.74
C PRO A 99 -6.99 18.77 9.58
N VAL A 100 -6.62 19.21 8.38
CA VAL A 100 -5.26 19.64 8.06
C VAL A 100 -5.33 20.96 7.29
N GLU A 101 -4.56 21.95 7.75
CA GLU A 101 -4.41 23.24 7.08
C GLU A 101 -3.77 23.08 5.69
N PRO A 102 -4.06 23.98 4.73
CA PRO A 102 -4.81 25.24 4.87
C PRO A 102 -6.32 25.17 4.61
N ALA A 103 -6.85 24.00 4.20
CA ALA A 103 -8.25 23.82 3.80
C ALA A 103 -8.97 22.81 4.71
N SER A 104 -8.82 22.99 6.02
CA SER A 104 -9.35 22.06 7.02
C SER A 104 -10.85 21.83 6.84
N TRP A 105 -11.26 20.56 6.84
CA TRP A 105 -12.66 20.10 6.63
C TRP A 105 -13.32 20.58 5.33
N THR A 106 -12.52 20.99 4.35
CA THR A 106 -13.00 21.28 3.00
C THR A 106 -12.74 20.06 2.12
N PRO A 107 -13.77 19.44 1.51
CA PRO A 107 -13.57 18.29 0.64
C PRO A 107 -12.68 18.60 -0.57
N GLU A 108 -11.74 17.72 -0.84
CA GLU A 108 -10.89 17.77 -2.03
C GLU A 108 -11.64 17.21 -3.25
N PRO A 109 -11.53 17.84 -4.44
CA PRO A 109 -12.10 17.30 -5.66
C PRO A 109 -11.57 15.90 -6.00
N ALA A 110 -12.45 15.01 -6.41
CA ALA A 110 -12.06 13.74 -7.03
C ALA A 110 -11.76 13.98 -8.52
N ALA A 111 -10.54 14.39 -8.82
CA ALA A 111 -10.07 14.67 -10.17
C ALA A 111 -8.82 13.84 -10.50
N PHE A 112 -8.52 13.71 -11.80
CA PHE A 112 -7.24 13.17 -12.24
C PHE A 112 -6.13 14.22 -12.09
N PRO A 113 -4.86 13.81 -11.95
CA PRO A 113 -3.75 14.76 -11.85
C PRO A 113 -3.51 15.61 -13.12
N ASP A 114 -4.07 15.20 -14.26
CA ASP A 114 -3.86 15.80 -15.58
C ASP A 114 -5.02 16.67 -16.07
N VAL A 115 -6.06 16.90 -15.24
CA VAL A 115 -7.23 17.73 -15.59
C VAL A 115 -7.26 19.07 -14.88
#